data_AF-A0A970KC10-F1
#
_entry.id   AF-A0A970KC10-F1
#
_cell.length_a   1.000
_cell.length_b   1.000
_cell.length_c   1.000
_cell.angle_alpha   90.00
_cell.angle_beta   90.00
_cell.angle_gamma   90.00
#
_symmetry.space_group_name_H-M   'P 1'
#
loop_
_entity.id
_entity.type
_entity.pdbx_description
1 polymer ?
#
loop_
_entity_poly.entity_id
_entity_poly.type
_entity_poly.pdbx_seq_one_letter_code
_entity_poly.pdbx_strand_id
1 'polypeptide(L)'
;TLTSRDAINAKLRDILDEATDKWGVKVNRVEMQEILPPEEIRTAMEKEMRAERDKRARILQADGEREYQIRVADGEKQARIARAEGEAQAKKLVADAERQAIMLIAEAVKDSGTDPAQYQIALRYVEAFKEIVKQGDKTVVLPYESSALLGSVKTLGDIFQKS
;
A
#
# COMPACT_ATOMS: atom_id res chain seq x y z
N THR A 1 -48.17 2.45 8.82
CA THR A 1 -49.10 3.48 8.31
C THR A 1 -50.48 3.42 8.97
N LEU A 2 -51.00 2.25 9.37
CA LEU A 2 -52.24 2.18 10.18
C LEU A 2 -52.09 2.77 11.59
N THR A 3 -50.98 2.49 12.28
CA THR A 3 -50.75 2.95 13.67
C THR A 3 -50.81 4.48 13.82
N SER A 4 -50.33 5.21 12.80
CA SER A 4 -50.37 6.68 12.80
C SER A 4 -51.79 7.21 12.56
N ARG A 5 -52.62 6.52 11.77
CA ARG A 5 -54.01 6.92 11.52
C ARG A 5 -54.87 6.68 12.76
N ASP A 6 -54.69 5.56 13.45
CA ASP A 6 -55.43 5.26 14.68
C ASP A 6 -55.08 6.27 15.79
N ALA A 7 -53.79 6.63 15.92
CA ALA A 7 -53.35 7.66 16.86
C ALA A 7 -53.93 9.05 16.56
N ILE A 8 -54.03 9.42 15.27
CA ILE A 8 -54.63 10.70 14.85
C ILE A 8 -56.14 10.69 15.09
N ASN A 9 -56.83 9.61 14.72
CA ASN A 9 -58.27 9.47 14.93
C ASN A 9 -58.63 9.53 16.42
N ALA A 10 -57.83 8.91 17.29
CA ALA A 10 -58.01 9.00 18.74
C ALA A 10 -57.86 10.44 19.24
N LYS A 11 -56.77 11.13 18.87
CA LYS A 11 -56.56 12.55 19.25
C LYS A 11 -57.67 13.47 18.73
N LEU A 12 -58.10 13.28 17.48
CA LEU A 12 -59.19 14.07 16.91
C LEU A 12 -60.51 13.80 17.62
N ARG A 13 -60.78 12.55 18.01
CA ARG A 13 -61.95 12.20 18.82
C ARG A 13 -61.94 12.90 20.16
N ASP A 14 -60.82 12.86 20.89
CA ASP A 14 -60.73 13.47 22.22
C ASP A 14 -60.97 15.00 22.14
N ILE A 15 -60.33 15.67 21.17
CA ILE A 15 -60.49 17.12 20.95
C ILE A 15 -61.93 17.46 20.58
N LEU A 16 -62.55 16.67 19.71
CA LEU A 16 -63.92 16.92 19.26
C LEU A 16 -64.94 16.63 20.36
N ASP A 17 -64.76 15.58 21.15
CA ASP A 17 -65.65 15.23 22.26
C ASP A 17 -65.63 16.31 23.35
N GLU A 18 -64.44 16.81 23.72
CA GLU A 18 -64.28 17.92 24.67
C GLU A 18 -64.96 19.20 24.17
N ALA A 19 -64.86 19.50 22.87
CA ALA A 19 -65.47 20.69 22.28
C ALA A 19 -67.01 20.58 22.19
N THR A 20 -67.55 19.39 21.95
CA THR A 20 -68.99 19.16 21.79
C THR A 20 -69.73 18.86 23.09
N ASP A 21 -69.02 18.56 24.19
CA ASP A 21 -69.61 18.29 25.51
C ASP A 21 -70.46 19.48 26.03
N LYS A 22 -70.00 20.72 25.78
CA LYS A 22 -70.75 21.95 26.11
C LYS A 22 -72.11 22.07 25.39
N TRP A 23 -72.28 21.32 24.30
CA TRP A 23 -73.47 21.31 23.46
C TRP A 23 -74.32 20.04 23.71
N GLY A 24 -73.92 19.18 24.65
CA GLY A 24 -74.62 17.94 24.98
C GLY A 24 -74.52 16.85 23.91
N VAL A 25 -73.54 16.92 23.02
CA VAL A 25 -73.33 15.96 21.93
C VAL A 25 -72.08 15.13 22.20
N LYS A 26 -72.21 13.80 22.16
CA LYS A 26 -71.13 12.84 22.40
C LYS A 26 -70.55 12.29 21.09
N VAL A 27 -69.23 12.34 20.93
CA VAL A 27 -68.53 11.87 19.73
C VAL A 27 -68.20 10.39 19.85
N ASN A 28 -68.89 9.58 19.06
CA ASN A 28 -68.74 8.11 19.10
C ASN A 28 -67.53 7.60 18.28
N ARG A 29 -67.24 8.19 17.12
CA ARG A 29 -66.14 7.77 16.24
C ARG A 29 -65.71 8.90 15.30
N VAL A 30 -64.41 9.05 15.10
CA VAL A 30 -63.81 9.93 14.10
C VAL A 30 -63.02 9.09 13.12
N GLU A 31 -63.25 9.31 11.83
CA GLU A 31 -62.50 8.66 10.76
C GLU A 31 -61.95 9.74 9.84
N MET A 32 -60.63 9.74 9.67
CA MET A 32 -59.98 10.64 8.73
C MET A 32 -60.33 10.24 7.29
N GLN A 33 -61.05 11.12 6.59
CA GLN A 33 -61.32 10.94 5.17
C GLN A 33 -60.04 11.07 4.35
N GLU A 34 -59.95 10.27 3.28
CA GLU A 34 -58.86 10.36 2.33
C GLU A 34 -59.05 11.59 1.44
N ILE A 35 -58.14 12.55 1.57
CA ILE A 35 -58.07 13.69 0.67
C ILE A 35 -57.08 13.32 -0.43
N LEU A 36 -57.59 13.13 -1.64
CA LEU A 36 -56.76 12.94 -2.82
C LEU A 36 -56.29 14.32 -3.29
N PRO A 37 -54.97 14.61 -3.28
CA PRO A 37 -54.49 15.87 -3.81
C PRO A 37 -54.84 15.98 -5.30
N PRO A 38 -55.22 17.17 -5.78
CA PRO A 38 -55.49 17.40 -7.20
C PRO A 38 -54.25 17.08 -8.04
N GLU A 39 -54.47 16.69 -9.30
CA GLU A 39 -53.43 16.19 -10.20
C GLU A 39 -52.22 17.13 -10.29
N GLU A 40 -52.45 18.44 -10.42
CA GLU A 40 -51.39 19.45 -10.50
C GLU A 40 -50.40 19.40 -9.33
N ILE A 41 -50.90 19.22 -8.11
CA ILE A 41 -50.07 19.13 -6.89
C ILE A 41 -49.30 17.81 -6.89
N ARG A 42 -49.93 16.71 -7.32
CA ARG A 42 -49.27 15.40 -7.41
C ARG A 42 -48.10 15.44 -8.38
N THR A 43 -48.29 16.00 -9.57
CA THR A 43 -47.23 16.13 -10.58
C THR A 43 -46.10 17.05 -10.09
N ALA A 44 -46.42 18.16 -9.42
CA ALA A 44 -45.42 19.04 -8.83
C ALA A 44 -44.60 18.32 -7.73
N MET A 45 -45.27 17.59 -6.83
CA MET A 45 -44.62 16.79 -5.79
C MET A 45 -43.76 15.67 -6.38
N GLU A 46 -44.23 14.96 -7.40
CA GLU A 46 -43.47 13.90 -8.08
C GLU A 46 -42.19 14.46 -8.72
N LYS A 47 -42.29 15.63 -9.36
CA LYS A 47 -41.15 16.32 -9.96
C LYS A 47 -40.13 16.77 -8.90
N GLU A 48 -40.60 17.33 -7.79
CA GLU A 48 -39.75 17.74 -6.67
C GLU A 48 -39.07 16.53 -6.00
N MET A 49 -39.85 15.49 -5.70
CA MET A 49 -39.34 14.25 -5.11
C MET A 49 -38.31 13.56 -6.00
N ARG A 50 -38.51 13.59 -7.33
CA ARG A 50 -37.52 13.09 -8.28
C ARG A 50 -36.24 13.93 -8.24
N ALA A 51 -36.35 15.26 -8.29
CA ALA A 51 -35.19 16.15 -8.23
C ALA A 51 -34.40 15.98 -6.93
N GLU A 52 -35.08 15.86 -5.78
CA GLU A 52 -34.45 15.65 -4.48
C GLU A 52 -33.78 14.27 -4.39
N ARG A 53 -34.43 13.22 -4.93
CA ARG A 53 -33.83 11.88 -5.03
C ARG A 53 -32.59 11.89 -5.92
N ASP A 54 -32.65 12.52 -7.08
CA ASP A 54 -31.54 12.61 -8.01
C ASP A 54 -30.37 13.39 -7.39
N LYS A 55 -30.67 14.49 -6.68
CA LYS A 55 -29.67 15.25 -5.91
C LYS A 55 -29.01 14.39 -4.84
N ARG A 56 -29.79 13.66 -4.03
CA ARG A 56 -29.26 12.77 -3.00
C ARG A 56 -28.42 11.64 -3.59
N ALA A 57 -28.87 11.04 -4.68
CA ALA A 57 -28.14 10.00 -5.38
C ALA A 57 -26.78 10.49 -5.87
N ARG A 58 -26.73 11.70 -6.47
CA ARG A 58 -25.46 12.31 -6.91
C ARG A 58 -24.51 12.62 -5.78
N ILE A 59 -25.01 13.15 -4.66
CA ILE A 59 -24.19 13.42 -3.47
C ILE A 59 -23.61 12.11 -2.93
N LEU A 60 -24.44 11.09 -2.75
CA LEU A 60 -24.01 9.78 -2.26
C LEU A 60 -22.96 9.14 -3.18
N GLN A 61 -23.15 9.25 -4.50
CA GLN A 61 -22.18 8.75 -5.47
C GLN A 61 -20.86 9.51 -5.40
N ALA A 62 -20.90 10.85 -5.28
CA ALA A 62 -19.70 11.67 -5.17
C ALA A 62 -18.93 11.38 -3.87
N ASP A 63 -19.65 11.19 -2.76
CA ASP A 63 -19.06 10.83 -1.47
C ASP A 63 -18.43 9.43 -1.53
N GLY A 64 -19.12 8.47 -2.16
CA GLY A 64 -18.60 7.12 -2.37
C GLY A 64 -17.35 7.09 -3.25
N GLU A 65 -17.32 7.88 -4.32
CA GLU A 65 -16.14 8.02 -5.19
C GLU A 65 -14.97 8.64 -4.44
N ARG A 66 -15.21 9.71 -3.67
CA ARG A 66 -14.18 10.34 -2.83
C ARG A 66 -13.61 9.35 -1.81
N GLU A 67 -14.47 8.63 -1.10
CA GLU A 67 -14.05 7.64 -0.10
C GLU A 67 -13.26 6.48 -0.74
N TYR A 68 -13.70 6.03 -1.92
CA TYR A 68 -12.98 5.04 -2.71
C TYR A 68 -11.57 5.51 -3.07
N GLN A 69 -11.45 6.72 -3.64
CA GLN A 69 -10.15 7.29 -4.02
C GLN A 69 -9.20 7.44 -2.83
N ILE A 70 -9.70 7.88 -1.67
CA ILE A 70 -8.91 7.97 -0.44
C ILE A 70 -8.40 6.59 -0.02
N ARG A 71 -9.29 5.59 0.01
CA ARG A 71 -8.91 4.21 0.38
C ARG A 71 -7.86 3.62 -0.56
N VAL A 72 -8.00 3.86 -1.86
CA VAL A 72 -7.00 3.41 -2.85
C VAL A 72 -5.67 4.08 -2.60
N ALA A 73 -5.63 5.41 -2.44
CA ALA A 73 -4.41 6.15 -2.19
C ALA A 73 -3.71 5.73 -0.88
N ASP A 74 -4.48 5.50 0.19
CA ASP A 74 -3.96 5.00 1.46
C ASP A 74 -3.41 3.58 1.32
N GLY A 75 -4.13 2.70 0.60
CA GLY A 75 -3.67 1.34 0.30
C GLY A 75 -2.35 1.34 -0.49
N GLU A 76 -2.23 2.19 -1.51
CA GLU A 76 -1.00 2.34 -2.29
C GLU A 76 0.16 2.89 -1.45
N LYS A 77 -0.11 3.87 -0.59
CA LYS A 77 0.90 4.40 0.35
C LYS A 77 1.39 3.30 1.29
N GLN A 78 0.48 2.56 1.92
CA GLN A 78 0.83 1.45 2.83
C GLN A 78 1.61 0.36 2.09
N ALA A 79 1.17 -0.03 0.90
CA ALA A 79 1.85 -1.03 0.09
C ALA A 79 3.26 -0.58 -0.32
N ARG A 80 3.46 0.70 -0.66
CA ARG A 80 4.81 1.24 -0.95
C ARG A 80 5.72 1.22 0.27
N ILE A 81 5.22 1.60 1.44
CA ILE A 81 5.99 1.57 2.68
C ILE A 81 6.39 0.13 3.02
N ALA A 82 5.43 -0.80 3.00
CA ALA A 82 5.69 -2.21 3.32
C ALA A 82 6.72 -2.84 2.36
N ARG A 83 6.65 -2.52 1.06
CA ARG A 83 7.67 -2.97 0.09
C ARG A 83 9.04 -2.38 0.39
N ALA A 84 9.14 -1.07 0.63
CA ALA A 84 10.39 -0.40 0.93
C ALA A 84 11.03 -0.94 2.23
N GLU A 85 10.23 -1.19 3.26
CA GLU A 85 10.67 -1.81 4.51
C GLU A 85 11.17 -3.24 4.28
N GLY A 86 10.44 -4.04 3.53
CA GLY A 86 10.84 -5.41 3.17
C GLY A 86 12.16 -5.43 2.39
N GLU A 87 12.33 -4.55 1.40
CA GLU A 87 13.57 -4.42 0.65
C GLU A 87 14.75 -3.98 1.52
N ALA A 88 14.53 -3.00 2.41
CA ALA A 88 15.57 -2.54 3.32
C ALA A 88 15.99 -3.65 4.30
N GLN A 89 15.02 -4.42 4.81
CA GLN A 89 15.29 -5.54 5.70
C GLN A 89 16.02 -6.67 4.98
N ALA A 90 15.63 -6.99 3.74
CA ALA A 90 16.32 -7.99 2.92
C ALA A 90 17.78 -7.57 2.66
N LYS A 91 18.02 -6.31 2.29
CA LYS A 91 19.39 -5.79 2.09
C LYS A 91 20.24 -5.86 3.36
N LYS A 92 19.66 -5.53 4.53
CA LYS A 92 20.35 -5.67 5.82
C LYS A 92 20.74 -7.13 6.09
N LEU A 93 19.81 -8.06 5.89
CA LEU A 93 20.05 -9.48 6.11
C LEU A 93 21.16 -10.02 5.19
N VAL A 94 21.16 -9.62 3.91
CA VAL A 94 22.22 -9.98 2.97
C VAL A 94 23.57 -9.42 3.42
N ALA A 95 23.64 -8.13 3.79
CA ALA A 95 24.87 -7.52 4.27
C ALA A 95 25.38 -8.15 5.59
N ASP A 96 24.47 -8.54 6.48
CA ASP A 96 24.80 -9.27 7.71
C ASP A 96 25.40 -10.65 7.41
N ALA A 97 24.80 -11.38 6.47
CA ALA A 97 25.29 -12.69 6.03
C ALA A 97 26.67 -12.59 5.34
N GLU A 98 26.85 -11.60 4.46
CA GLU A 98 28.15 -11.35 3.81
C GLU A 98 29.24 -11.01 4.83
N ARG A 99 28.93 -10.16 5.82
CA ARG A 99 29.87 -9.84 6.90
C ARG A 99 30.27 -11.09 7.67
N GLN A 100 29.30 -11.94 8.03
CA GLN A 100 29.59 -13.20 8.74
C GLN A 100 30.47 -14.11 7.90
N ALA A 101 30.20 -14.25 6.61
CA ALA A 101 31.03 -15.04 5.70
C ALA A 101 32.46 -14.51 5.63
N ILE A 102 32.65 -13.19 5.50
CA ILE A 102 33.97 -12.55 5.48
C ILE A 102 34.71 -12.80 6.80
N MET A 103 34.03 -12.69 7.94
CA MET A 103 34.62 -12.95 9.26
C MET A 103 35.07 -14.41 9.41
N LEU A 104 34.25 -15.36 8.96
CA LEU A 104 34.61 -16.79 8.98
C LEU A 104 35.84 -17.07 8.10
N ILE A 105 35.92 -16.47 6.92
CA ILE A 105 37.10 -16.58 6.05
C ILE A 105 38.32 -15.94 6.72
N ALA A 106 38.17 -14.74 7.29
CA ALA A 106 39.26 -14.05 7.96
C ALA A 106 39.83 -14.85 9.14
N GLU A 107 38.96 -15.48 9.93
CA GLU A 107 39.36 -16.35 11.04
C GLU A 107 40.10 -17.60 10.54
N ALA A 108 39.54 -18.29 9.53
CA ALA A 108 40.18 -19.46 8.93
C ALA A 108 41.56 -19.14 8.31
N VAL A 109 41.74 -17.94 7.76
CA VAL A 109 43.01 -17.49 7.19
C VAL A 109 44.01 -17.09 8.30
N LYS A 110 43.54 -16.52 9.40
CA LYS A 110 44.38 -16.16 10.55
C LYS A 110 45.08 -17.37 11.17
N ASP A 111 44.41 -18.52 11.23
CA ASP A 111 45.01 -19.79 11.67
C ASP A 111 46.06 -20.35 10.68
N SER A 112 46.02 -19.92 9.41
CA SER A 112 46.99 -20.31 8.37
C SER A 112 48.21 -19.39 8.24
N GLY A 113 48.31 -18.32 9.05
CA GLY A 113 49.52 -17.48 9.15
C GLY A 113 49.80 -16.53 7.97
N THR A 114 48.81 -16.29 7.09
CA THR A 114 48.90 -15.32 5.98
C THR A 114 47.93 -14.16 6.17
N ASP A 115 48.29 -12.96 5.69
CA ASP A 115 47.51 -11.72 5.92
C ASP A 115 46.12 -11.79 5.24
N PRO A 116 45.01 -11.77 6.01
CA PRO A 116 43.65 -11.92 5.47
C PRO A 116 43.29 -10.91 4.38
N ALA A 117 43.88 -9.71 4.42
CA ALA A 117 43.63 -8.67 3.42
C ALA A 117 44.17 -9.07 2.02
N GLN A 118 45.34 -9.71 1.97
CA GLN A 118 45.95 -10.13 0.71
C GLN A 118 45.17 -11.26 0.04
N TYR A 119 44.62 -12.19 0.83
CA TYR A 119 43.78 -13.26 0.32
C TYR A 119 42.45 -12.75 -0.24
N GLN A 120 41.83 -11.76 0.40
CA GLN A 120 40.60 -11.13 -0.10
C GLN A 120 40.83 -10.40 -1.43
N ILE A 121 41.96 -9.70 -1.58
CA ILE A 121 42.34 -9.06 -2.85
C ILE A 121 42.53 -10.12 -3.93
N ALA A 122 43.20 -11.24 -3.62
CA ALA A 122 43.41 -12.32 -4.57
C ALA A 122 42.08 -12.98 -5.00
N LEU A 123 41.15 -13.24 -4.07
CA LEU A 123 39.84 -13.79 -4.40
C LEU A 123 39.00 -12.85 -5.26
N ARG A 124 38.92 -11.55 -4.91
CA ARG A 124 38.21 -10.57 -5.72
C ARG A 124 38.84 -10.38 -7.10
N TYR A 125 40.17 -10.48 -7.19
CA TYR A 125 40.88 -10.46 -8.46
C TYR A 125 40.52 -11.68 -9.31
N VAL A 126 40.47 -12.88 -8.74
CA VAL A 126 40.08 -14.11 -9.46
C VAL A 126 38.61 -14.06 -9.89
N GLU A 127 37.70 -13.53 -9.06
CA GLU A 127 36.30 -13.35 -9.42
C GLU A 127 36.11 -12.30 -10.51
N ALA A 128 36.73 -11.12 -10.39
CA ALA A 128 36.71 -10.08 -11.42
C ALA A 128 37.31 -10.61 -12.73
N PHE A 129 38.42 -11.35 -12.66
CA PHE A 129 39.03 -12.00 -13.82
C PHE A 129 38.08 -13.03 -14.45
N LYS A 130 37.35 -13.82 -13.65
CA LYS A 130 36.36 -14.79 -14.13
C LYS A 130 35.16 -14.12 -14.79
N GLU A 131 34.70 -12.98 -14.29
CA GLU A 131 33.64 -12.18 -14.94
C GLU A 131 34.11 -11.59 -16.27
N ILE A 132 35.32 -11.04 -16.32
CA ILE A 132 35.94 -10.52 -17.55
C ILE A 132 36.08 -11.63 -18.60
N VAL A 133 36.56 -12.81 -18.20
CA VAL A 133 36.69 -13.97 -19.09
C VAL A 133 35.34 -14.51 -19.54
N LYS A 134 34.29 -14.46 -18.69
CA LYS A 134 32.93 -14.87 -19.05
C LYS A 134 32.24 -13.89 -20.00
N GLN A 135 32.54 -12.59 -19.91
CA GLN A 135 32.01 -11.57 -20.82
C GLN A 135 32.66 -11.61 -22.22
N GLY A 136 33.68 -12.45 -22.44
CA GLY A 136 34.25 -12.70 -23.76
C GLY A 136 35.20 -11.61 -24.27
N ASP A 137 35.52 -10.60 -23.45
CA ASP A 137 36.47 -9.55 -23.81
C ASP A 137 37.91 -10.05 -23.63
N LYS A 138 38.52 -10.44 -24.74
CA LYS A 138 39.94 -10.81 -24.90
C LYS A 138 40.91 -9.64 -24.70
N THR A 139 40.54 -8.61 -23.93
CA THR A 139 41.40 -7.44 -23.67
C THR A 139 41.88 -7.49 -22.24
N VAL A 140 42.96 -8.22 -22.04
CA VAL A 140 43.70 -8.30 -20.78
C VAL A 140 44.33 -6.94 -20.53
N VAL A 141 43.69 -6.11 -19.70
CA VAL A 141 44.29 -4.87 -19.19
C VAL A 141 45.21 -5.23 -18.03
N LEU A 142 46.48 -5.46 -18.37
CA LEU A 142 47.56 -5.57 -17.41
C LEU A 142 47.95 -4.14 -16.95
N PRO A 143 47.78 -3.79 -15.66
CA PRO A 143 48.33 -2.53 -15.16
C PRO A 143 49.85 -2.53 -15.30
N TYR A 144 50.40 -1.37 -15.66
CA TYR A 144 51.81 -1.13 -16.02
C TYR A 144 52.84 -1.58 -14.95
N GLU A 145 52.39 -1.85 -13.73
CA GLU A 145 53.15 -2.48 -12.63
C GLU A 145 53.59 -3.94 -12.93
N SER A 146 52.97 -4.59 -13.92
CA SER A 146 53.33 -5.95 -14.35
C SER A 146 54.67 -6.04 -15.08
N SER A 147 55.23 -4.94 -15.60
CA SER A 147 56.60 -4.94 -16.13
C SER A 147 57.66 -5.08 -15.02
N ALA A 148 57.39 -4.52 -13.83
CA ALA A 148 58.29 -4.64 -12.68
C ALA A 148 58.26 -6.07 -12.09
N LEU A 149 57.08 -6.71 -12.08
CA LEU A 149 56.93 -8.11 -11.64
C LEU A 149 57.50 -9.12 -12.65
N LEU A 150 57.41 -8.86 -13.95
CA LEU A 150 58.06 -9.71 -14.97
C LEU A 150 59.59 -9.58 -14.93
N GLY A 151 60.12 -8.39 -14.60
CA GLY A 151 61.54 -8.17 -14.36
C GLY A 151 62.08 -8.94 -13.14
N SER A 152 61.31 -9.02 -12.05
CA SER A 152 61.69 -9.76 -10.83
C SER A 152 61.61 -11.27 -11.01
N VAL A 153 60.66 -11.79 -11.80
CA VAL A 153 60.61 -13.23 -12.14
C VAL A 153 61.76 -13.63 -13.07
N LYS A 154 62.16 -12.76 -14.02
CA LYS A 154 63.32 -13.01 -14.87
C LYS A 154 64.64 -13.01 -14.09
N THR A 155 64.81 -12.08 -13.14
CA THR A 155 66.01 -12.08 -12.27
C THR A 155 66.05 -13.28 -11.33
N LEU A 156 64.91 -13.77 -10.85
CA LEU A 156 64.84 -15.04 -10.09
C LEU A 156 65.20 -16.26 -10.96
N GLY A 157 64.78 -16.27 -12.23
CA GLY A 157 65.16 -17.30 -13.21
C GLY A 157 66.65 -17.30 -13.54
N ASP A 158 67.25 -16.12 -13.72
CA ASP A 158 68.69 -15.97 -14.00
C ASP A 158 69.58 -16.38 -12.82
N ILE A 159 69.08 -16.24 -11.57
CA ILE A 159 69.76 -16.74 -10.37
C ILE A 159 69.69 -18.27 -10.27
N PHE A 160 68.57 -18.87 -10.69
CA PHE A 160 68.38 -20.34 -10.71
C PHE A 160 69.11 -21.03 -11.88
N GLN A 161 69.38 -20.34 -12.99
CA GLN A 161 70.15 -20.90 -14.11
C GLN A 161 71.68 -20.77 -13.96
N LYS A 162 72.16 -20.01 -12.97
CA LYS A 162 73.60 -19.72 -12.79
C LYS A 162 74.21 -20.39 -11.54
N SER A 163 73.55 -21.40 -10.96
CA SER A 163 74.07 -22.26 -9.90
C SER A 163 74.03 -23.73 -10.29
#